data_AF-A0A0G2B6R3-F1
#
_entry.id   AF-A0A0G2B6R3-F1
#
_cell.length_a   1.000
_cell.length_b   1.000
_cell.length_c   1.000
_cell.angle_alpha   90.00
_cell.angle_beta   90.00
_cell.angle_gamma   90.00
#
_symmetry.space_group_name_H-M   'P 1'
#
loop_
_entity.id
_entity.type
_entity.pdbx_description
1 polymer ?
#
loop_
_entity_poly.entity_id
_entity_poly.type
_entity_poly.pdbx_seq_one_letter_code
_entity_poly.pdbx_strand_id
1 'polypeptide(L)'
;MPPKQKFPEGTRPAPAEKTTNAPLSGKDGLAKLSESTSTVEGPKIKDILNTPEGKEKFKVKKIVIAGPPRSGKSCFREGAKQAIKNLPNAPYPLFITACPDGEGAWFQETMNKDPELAAKLKADYKSKFTPEFVKRVADSVSNLKLELNFIDIGGIITPENAQICKDANAALLLCGETSVEAGLPAEWKTFFSQLNIPVIAELYSDYYGKDDYVEGTGEDGVFRASVHHLERGENLGDREAIQNFARFVVNFEKIVNLYEKESKYTFGLLDPRPIDAAKTANKQIFANAKNGAIGIEMTLPQYLDQCTLGNIDPQHTDGDITKAAIDVVLDMPLPTEEVAMVTVRPDLDSLGSMALLSLRQKGLEVTDAVRERAKKISISDTFANGEWKPSALPDRNNIWAGVNDKDLSAIAALVMDFKVPVNQRIKVLEKWFETGEEPVEYRERVKKDRMSIVDALEKGDIKHSVVGNGEIAVVESRSGAGTAIGYSLAPTVVVTNPQFSFQGAEPIVKHTICQYKLGYVDLVAVLKELNEIEKGWGGSPTIIGSPQGVSSTIPQEKIVEIVSKHLLKT
;
A
#
# COMPACT_ATOMS: atom_id res chain seq x y z
N MET A 1 -21.48 28.05 -37.75
CA MET A 1 -20.18 27.71 -37.15
C MET A 1 -20.29 27.98 -35.66
N PRO A 2 -19.98 27.03 -34.76
CA PRO A 2 -19.88 27.35 -33.34
C PRO A 2 -18.76 28.39 -33.14
N PRO A 3 -18.86 29.29 -32.15
CA PRO A 3 -17.84 30.30 -31.90
C PRO A 3 -16.50 29.61 -31.59
N LYS A 4 -15.40 30.10 -32.19
CA LYS A 4 -14.04 29.66 -31.85
C LYS A 4 -13.83 29.88 -30.34
N GLN A 5 -13.66 28.80 -29.58
CA GLN A 5 -13.21 28.86 -28.19
C GLN A 5 -11.88 29.65 -28.15
N LYS A 6 -11.86 30.77 -27.43
CA LYS A 6 -10.64 31.54 -27.19
C LYS A 6 -9.93 30.92 -25.99
N PHE A 7 -8.87 30.17 -26.25
CA PHE A 7 -7.91 29.80 -25.21
C PHE A 7 -6.96 30.98 -24.98
N PRO A 8 -6.78 31.47 -23.75
CA PRO A 8 -5.76 32.48 -23.47
C PRO A 8 -4.36 31.89 -23.74
N GLU A 9 -3.45 32.71 -24.28
CA GLU A 9 -2.04 32.34 -24.35
C GLU A 9 -1.47 32.32 -22.93
N GLY A 10 -1.04 31.14 -22.45
CA GLY A 10 -0.44 31.02 -21.13
C GLY A 10 0.90 31.77 -21.04
N THR A 11 1.15 32.45 -19.92
CA THR A 11 2.44 33.10 -19.67
C THR A 11 3.45 32.08 -19.16
N ARG A 12 4.74 32.23 -19.53
CA ARG A 12 5.79 31.45 -18.87
C ARG A 12 5.99 32.01 -17.47
N PRO A 13 5.93 31.19 -16.40
CA PRO A 13 6.37 31.64 -15.10
C PRO A 13 7.85 32.06 -15.18
N ALA A 14 8.21 33.13 -14.46
CA ALA A 14 9.59 33.55 -14.34
C ALA A 14 10.45 32.38 -13.83
N PRO A 15 11.74 32.29 -14.20
CA PRO A 15 12.66 31.35 -13.56
C PRO A 15 12.52 31.49 -12.05
N ALA A 16 12.53 30.36 -11.32
CA ALA A 16 12.52 30.38 -9.86
C ALA A 16 13.67 31.26 -9.36
N GLU A 17 13.37 32.49 -8.96
CA GLU A 17 14.18 33.16 -7.95
C GLU A 17 13.99 32.34 -6.67
N LYS A 18 15.07 32.07 -5.93
CA LYS A 18 14.97 31.39 -4.64
C LYS A 18 13.99 32.19 -3.77
N THR A 19 12.77 31.72 -3.65
CA THR A 19 11.85 32.18 -2.62
C THR A 19 12.54 31.93 -1.29
N THR A 20 12.48 32.88 -0.36
CA THR A 20 13.13 32.80 0.95
C THR A 20 12.52 31.75 1.88
N ASN A 21 11.58 30.94 1.38
CA ASN A 21 10.89 29.90 2.11
C ASN A 21 11.62 28.57 1.92
N ALA A 22 11.52 27.69 2.92
CA ALA A 22 12.00 26.32 2.80
C ALA A 22 11.23 25.62 1.66
N PRO A 23 11.90 24.79 0.82
CA PRO A 23 11.23 24.01 -0.21
C PRO A 23 10.12 23.15 0.38
N LEU A 24 9.00 23.04 -0.33
CA LEU A 24 7.92 22.13 0.05
C LEU A 24 8.42 20.68 0.03
N SER A 25 8.01 19.89 1.03
CA SER A 25 8.21 18.45 0.98
C SER A 25 7.38 17.84 -0.16
N GLY A 26 7.80 16.69 -0.69
CA GLY A 26 7.02 15.97 -1.71
C GLY A 26 5.54 15.75 -1.33
N LYS A 27 5.25 15.50 -0.05
CA LYS A 27 3.87 15.35 0.45
C LYS A 27 3.11 16.68 0.43
N ASP A 28 3.71 17.75 0.93
CA ASP A 28 3.05 19.06 1.02
C ASP A 28 2.87 19.69 -0.37
N GLY A 29 3.84 19.50 -1.26
CA GLY A 29 3.77 19.92 -2.66
C GLY A 29 2.65 19.20 -3.42
N LEU A 30 2.52 17.88 -3.22
CA LEU A 30 1.42 17.10 -3.79
C LEU A 30 0.06 17.51 -3.23
N ALA A 31 -0.03 17.77 -1.92
CA ALA A 31 -1.27 18.24 -1.29
C ALA A 31 -1.71 19.59 -1.88
N LYS A 32 -0.80 20.56 -2.03
CA LYS A 32 -1.10 21.86 -2.66
C LYS A 32 -1.49 21.72 -4.15
N LEU A 33 -0.84 20.83 -4.88
CA LEU A 33 -1.21 20.53 -6.27
C LEU A 33 -2.66 20.04 -6.33
N SER A 34 -2.98 19.04 -5.52
CA SER A 34 -4.32 18.41 -5.46
C SER A 34 -5.39 19.40 -4.98
N GLU A 35 -5.06 20.25 -4.01
CA GLU A 35 -5.93 21.34 -3.57
C GLU A 35 -6.22 22.30 -4.73
N SER A 36 -5.18 22.74 -5.44
CA SER A 36 -5.32 23.64 -6.60
C SER A 36 -6.21 23.04 -7.69
N THR A 37 -6.02 21.78 -8.07
CA THR A 37 -6.86 21.13 -9.10
C THR A 37 -8.28 20.87 -8.62
N SER A 38 -8.50 20.61 -7.33
CA SER A 38 -9.83 20.36 -6.76
C SER A 38 -10.76 21.58 -6.82
N THR A 39 -10.21 22.80 -6.94
CA THR A 39 -10.99 24.04 -7.12
C THR A 39 -11.71 24.12 -8.46
N VAL A 40 -11.36 23.26 -9.42
CA VAL A 40 -11.90 23.27 -10.79
C VAL A 40 -12.69 21.99 -11.04
N GLU A 41 -13.99 22.15 -11.28
CA GLU A 41 -14.82 21.04 -11.73
C GLU A 41 -14.43 20.58 -13.15
N GLY A 42 -14.57 19.28 -13.38
CA GLY A 42 -14.22 18.67 -14.66
C GLY A 42 -14.73 17.26 -14.78
N PRO A 43 -14.61 16.66 -15.98
CA PRO A 43 -14.96 15.27 -16.19
C PRO A 43 -14.16 14.37 -15.26
N LYS A 44 -14.84 13.44 -14.60
CA LYS A 44 -14.22 12.43 -13.75
C LYS A 44 -14.10 11.13 -14.53
N ILE A 45 -12.96 10.46 -14.35
CA ILE A 45 -12.70 9.22 -15.08
C ILE A 45 -13.73 8.13 -14.77
N LYS A 46 -14.17 8.06 -13.51
CA LYS A 46 -15.23 7.14 -13.07
C LYS A 46 -16.53 7.31 -13.85
N ASP A 47 -17.01 8.55 -13.98
CA ASP A 47 -18.29 8.84 -14.63
C ASP A 47 -18.23 8.42 -16.12
N ILE A 48 -17.07 8.60 -16.76
CA ILE A 48 -16.86 8.19 -18.14
C ILE A 48 -16.82 6.66 -18.24
N LEU A 49 -16.04 5.99 -17.40
CA LEU A 49 -15.87 4.52 -17.43
C LEU A 49 -17.15 3.76 -17.07
N ASN A 50 -18.16 4.43 -16.51
CA ASN A 50 -19.46 3.81 -16.21
C ASN A 50 -20.38 3.71 -17.42
N THR A 51 -20.03 4.34 -18.54
CA THR A 51 -20.79 4.29 -19.78
C THR A 51 -20.21 3.27 -20.76
N PRO A 52 -21.03 2.53 -21.54
CA PRO A 52 -20.54 1.66 -22.60
C PRO A 52 -19.63 2.38 -23.61
N GLU A 53 -19.97 3.62 -23.96
CA GLU A 53 -19.21 4.46 -24.88
C GLU A 53 -17.84 4.83 -24.30
N GLY A 54 -17.79 5.17 -23.00
CA GLY A 54 -16.54 5.43 -22.31
C GLY A 54 -15.64 4.19 -22.23
N LYS A 55 -16.19 3.03 -21.88
CA LYS A 55 -15.44 1.76 -21.88
C LYS A 55 -14.86 1.44 -23.25
N GLU A 56 -15.62 1.64 -24.33
CA GLU A 56 -15.13 1.45 -25.69
C GLU A 56 -14.02 2.46 -26.04
N LYS A 57 -14.22 3.74 -25.69
CA LYS A 57 -13.23 4.82 -25.92
C LYS A 57 -11.89 4.53 -25.24
N PHE A 58 -11.90 3.85 -24.10
CA PHE A 58 -10.71 3.55 -23.31
C PHE A 58 -9.97 2.26 -23.67
N LYS A 59 -10.51 1.42 -24.59
CA LYS A 59 -9.73 0.33 -25.19
C LYS A 59 -8.43 0.80 -25.86
N VAL A 60 -8.41 2.05 -26.32
CA VAL A 60 -7.22 2.74 -26.85
C VAL A 60 -6.95 3.95 -25.97
N LYS A 61 -6.05 3.82 -25.00
CA LYS A 61 -5.67 4.90 -24.08
C LYS A 61 -4.82 5.94 -24.81
N LYS A 62 -5.23 7.21 -24.78
CA LYS A 62 -4.57 8.36 -25.41
C LYS A 62 -4.40 9.44 -24.34
N ILE A 63 -3.29 9.33 -23.61
CA ILE A 63 -3.06 10.06 -22.37
C ILE A 63 -2.12 11.24 -22.62
N VAL A 64 -2.56 12.46 -22.33
CA VAL A 64 -1.72 13.65 -22.46
C VAL A 64 -0.76 13.75 -21.28
N ILE A 65 0.53 13.96 -21.54
CA ILE A 65 1.54 14.34 -20.54
C ILE A 65 1.63 15.84 -20.50
N ALA A 66 1.05 16.43 -19.46
CA ALA A 66 0.89 17.87 -19.34
C ALA A 66 1.56 18.42 -18.10
N GLY A 67 1.76 19.73 -18.10
CA GLY A 67 2.37 20.42 -16.97
C GLY A 67 3.15 21.65 -17.40
N PRO A 68 3.33 22.64 -16.51
CA PRO A 68 4.09 23.86 -16.78
C PRO A 68 5.54 23.61 -17.23
N PRO A 69 6.26 24.63 -17.74
CA PRO A 69 7.65 24.46 -18.13
C PRO A 69 8.51 24.02 -16.93
N ARG A 70 9.57 23.24 -17.19
CA ARG A 70 10.52 22.76 -16.17
C ARG A 70 9.95 21.83 -15.09
N SER A 71 8.78 21.24 -15.29
CA SER A 71 8.22 20.24 -14.37
C SER A 71 8.82 18.83 -14.47
N GLY A 72 9.85 18.61 -15.31
CA GLY A 72 10.46 17.29 -15.46
C GLY A 72 9.76 16.33 -16.43
N LYS A 73 8.81 16.80 -17.27
CA LYS A 73 8.06 15.96 -18.23
C LYS A 73 8.92 15.02 -19.08
N SER A 74 9.99 15.53 -19.69
CA SER A 74 10.89 14.72 -20.54
C SER A 74 11.56 13.59 -19.74
N CYS A 75 11.99 13.88 -18.49
CA CYS A 75 12.59 12.90 -17.59
C CYS A 75 11.56 11.84 -17.16
N PHE A 76 10.38 12.29 -16.72
CA PHE A 76 9.28 11.42 -16.31
C PHE A 76 8.84 10.47 -17.44
N ARG A 77 8.72 10.99 -18.67
CA ARG A 77 8.37 10.20 -19.85
C ARG A 77 9.30 9.00 -20.04
N GLU A 78 10.61 9.19 -19.91
CA GLU A 78 11.56 8.10 -20.08
C GLU A 78 11.48 7.09 -18.94
N GLY A 79 11.40 7.56 -17.69
CA GLY A 79 11.18 6.68 -16.53
C GLY A 79 9.90 5.85 -16.66
N ALA A 80 8.78 6.49 -17.01
CA ALA A 80 7.49 5.82 -17.19
C ALA A 80 7.55 4.78 -18.31
N LYS A 81 8.21 5.10 -19.44
CA LYS A 81 8.42 4.15 -20.54
C LYS A 81 9.18 2.90 -20.09
N GLN A 82 10.24 3.06 -19.29
CA GLN A 82 11.02 1.94 -18.76
C GLN A 82 10.20 1.12 -17.75
N ALA A 83 9.55 1.79 -16.80
CA ALA A 83 8.71 1.14 -15.79
C ALA A 83 7.59 0.32 -16.42
N ILE A 84 6.87 0.86 -17.40
CA ILE A 84 5.78 0.15 -18.10
C ILE A 84 6.33 -1.07 -18.86
N LYS A 85 7.45 -0.94 -19.56
CA LYS A 85 8.06 -2.06 -20.30
C LYS A 85 8.52 -3.21 -19.39
N ASN A 86 8.85 -2.91 -18.13
CA ASN A 86 9.24 -3.90 -17.14
C ASN A 86 8.05 -4.60 -16.47
N LEU A 87 6.81 -4.14 -16.71
CA LEU A 87 5.62 -4.81 -16.19
C LEU A 87 5.26 -6.04 -17.04
N PRO A 88 5.01 -7.20 -16.41
CA PRO A 88 4.53 -8.39 -17.11
C PRO A 88 3.23 -8.12 -17.87
N ASN A 89 3.16 -8.57 -19.13
CA ASN A 89 1.99 -8.45 -19.99
C ASN A 89 1.48 -7.00 -20.24
N ALA A 90 2.27 -5.97 -19.91
CA ALA A 90 1.87 -4.60 -20.19
C ALA A 90 1.89 -4.32 -21.70
N PRO A 91 0.92 -3.56 -22.22
CA PRO A 91 0.93 -3.15 -23.61
C PRO A 91 2.13 -2.23 -23.88
N TYR A 92 2.64 -2.27 -25.11
CA TYR A 92 3.75 -1.39 -25.52
C TYR A 92 3.33 0.10 -25.39
N PRO A 93 4.05 0.92 -24.61
CA PRO A 93 3.69 2.33 -24.44
C PRO A 93 4.27 3.17 -25.59
N LEU A 94 3.42 3.64 -26.50
CA LEU A 94 3.82 4.58 -27.55
C LEU A 94 3.83 6.01 -27.03
N PHE A 95 4.93 6.75 -27.22
CA PHE A 95 5.02 8.17 -26.86
C PHE A 95 5.14 9.04 -28.12
N ILE A 96 4.19 9.95 -28.31
CA ILE A 96 4.22 10.97 -29.35
C ILE A 96 4.84 12.24 -28.78
N THR A 97 5.89 12.75 -29.45
CA THR A 97 6.42 14.09 -29.19
C THR A 97 5.58 15.10 -29.94
N ALA A 98 4.75 15.85 -29.21
CA ALA A 98 3.77 16.78 -29.75
C ALA A 98 4.17 18.25 -29.61
N CYS A 99 5.42 18.52 -29.20
CA CYS A 99 5.99 19.86 -29.11
C CYS A 99 7.18 20.00 -30.08
N PRO A 100 7.25 21.06 -30.90
CA PRO A 100 8.39 21.31 -31.78
C PRO A 100 9.58 21.95 -31.03
N ASP A 101 9.90 21.51 -29.81
CA ASP A 101 10.93 22.13 -28.96
C ASP A 101 12.38 21.68 -29.25
N GLY A 102 12.55 20.85 -30.27
CA GLY A 102 13.81 20.30 -30.71
C GLY A 102 14.19 19.00 -30.00
N GLU A 103 13.39 18.52 -29.05
CA GLU A 103 13.57 17.19 -28.47
C GLU A 103 12.93 16.14 -29.37
N GLY A 104 13.63 15.02 -29.58
CA GLY A 104 13.09 13.84 -30.26
C GLY A 104 13.33 12.59 -29.43
N ALA A 105 12.89 11.42 -29.94
CA ALA A 105 13.12 10.14 -29.28
C ALA A 105 14.62 9.83 -29.04
N TRP A 106 15.50 10.44 -29.82
CA TRP A 106 16.95 10.35 -29.71
C TRP A 106 17.54 11.18 -28.56
N PHE A 107 16.84 12.22 -28.09
CA PHE A 107 17.44 13.27 -27.27
C PHE A 107 18.01 12.73 -25.94
N GLN A 108 17.27 11.89 -25.22
CA GLN A 108 17.72 11.37 -23.93
C GLN A 108 18.90 10.40 -24.09
N GLU A 109 18.87 9.54 -25.11
CA GLU A 109 19.99 8.63 -25.41
C GLU A 109 21.25 9.41 -25.78
N THR A 110 21.12 10.51 -26.53
CA THR A 110 22.23 11.41 -26.85
C THR A 110 22.71 12.16 -25.61
N MET A 111 21.81 12.71 -24.78
CA MET A 111 22.17 13.40 -23.54
C MET A 111 23.01 12.52 -22.60
N ASN A 112 22.70 11.23 -22.52
CA ASN A 112 23.44 10.28 -21.67
C ASN A 112 24.85 9.97 -22.20
N LYS A 113 25.09 10.12 -23.50
CA LYS A 113 26.38 9.80 -24.15
C LYS A 113 27.24 11.03 -24.43
N ASP A 114 26.60 12.11 -24.88
CA ASP A 114 27.21 13.35 -25.33
C ASP A 114 26.24 14.54 -25.10
N PRO A 115 26.28 15.17 -23.91
CA PRO A 115 25.42 16.30 -23.57
C PRO A 115 25.58 17.51 -24.49
N GLU A 116 26.79 17.77 -25.00
CA GLU A 116 27.06 18.91 -25.88
C GLU A 116 26.42 18.71 -27.25
N LEU A 117 26.57 17.51 -27.83
CA LEU A 117 25.92 17.16 -29.09
C LEU A 117 24.40 17.20 -28.96
N ALA A 118 23.85 16.66 -27.87
CA ALA A 118 22.42 16.72 -27.63
C ALA A 118 21.92 18.17 -27.59
N ALA A 119 22.59 19.05 -26.83
CA ALA A 119 22.24 20.47 -26.75
C ALA A 119 22.28 21.17 -28.12
N LYS A 120 23.32 20.88 -28.93
CA LYS A 120 23.45 21.40 -30.29
C LYS A 120 22.30 20.93 -31.19
N LEU A 121 22.07 19.62 -31.28
CA LEU A 121 21.00 19.06 -32.12
C LEU A 121 19.63 19.60 -31.70
N LYS A 122 19.37 19.72 -30.40
CA LYS A 122 18.12 20.31 -29.91
C LYS A 122 17.95 21.74 -30.40
N ALA A 123 19.00 22.56 -30.37
CA ALA A 123 18.94 23.92 -30.91
C ALA A 123 18.66 23.92 -32.42
N ASP A 124 19.29 23.02 -33.18
CA ASP A 124 19.14 22.92 -34.63
C ASP A 124 17.73 22.45 -35.06
N TYR A 125 17.13 21.52 -34.32
CA TYR A 125 15.81 20.94 -34.64
C TYR A 125 14.62 21.69 -34.02
N LYS A 126 14.87 22.63 -33.11
CA LYS A 126 13.82 23.42 -32.48
C LYS A 126 13.11 24.31 -33.50
N SER A 127 11.79 24.23 -33.54
CA SER A 127 10.95 24.98 -34.47
C SER A 127 9.73 25.58 -33.75
N LYS A 128 8.84 26.22 -34.52
CA LYS A 128 7.58 26.78 -34.01
C LYS A 128 6.44 25.84 -34.36
N PHE A 129 5.31 25.97 -33.67
CA PHE A 129 4.08 25.35 -34.15
C PHE A 129 3.69 25.97 -35.48
N THR A 130 3.71 25.16 -36.55
CA THR A 130 3.10 25.51 -37.84
C THR A 130 1.78 24.77 -38.00
N PRO A 131 0.82 25.29 -38.80
CA PRO A 131 -0.43 24.59 -39.08
C PRO A 131 -0.22 23.14 -39.56
N GLU A 132 0.81 22.90 -40.37
CA GLU A 132 1.17 21.59 -40.90
C GLU A 132 1.69 20.66 -39.81
N PHE A 133 2.53 21.17 -38.90
CA PHE A 133 2.99 20.40 -37.74
C PHE A 133 1.82 19.98 -36.86
N VAL A 134 0.96 20.94 -36.49
CA VAL A 134 -0.20 20.73 -35.62
C VAL A 134 -1.15 19.72 -36.25
N LYS A 135 -1.47 19.89 -37.55
CA LYS A 135 -2.32 18.96 -38.29
C LYS A 135 -1.71 17.56 -38.32
N ARG A 136 -0.43 17.41 -38.66
CA ARG A 136 0.25 16.10 -38.70
C ARG A 136 0.20 15.39 -37.35
N VAL A 137 0.45 16.10 -36.26
CA VAL A 137 0.44 15.52 -34.91
C VAL A 137 -0.99 15.18 -34.48
N ALA A 138 -1.96 16.08 -34.68
CA ALA A 138 -3.36 15.83 -34.40
C ALA A 138 -3.91 14.62 -35.20
N ASP A 139 -3.57 14.53 -36.49
CA ASP A 139 -3.89 13.38 -37.35
C ASP A 139 -3.21 12.09 -36.83
N SER A 140 -2.02 12.18 -36.25
CA SER A 140 -1.36 11.02 -35.64
C SER A 140 -2.10 10.55 -34.38
N VAL A 141 -2.47 11.49 -33.49
CA VAL A 141 -3.21 11.20 -32.25
C VAL A 141 -4.59 10.61 -32.55
N SER A 142 -5.31 11.14 -33.53
CA SER A 142 -6.64 10.65 -33.91
C SER A 142 -6.59 9.21 -34.41
N ASN A 143 -5.56 8.86 -35.19
CA ASN A 143 -5.40 7.56 -35.83
C ASN A 143 -4.70 6.48 -34.98
N LEU A 144 -4.29 6.79 -33.74
CA LEU A 144 -3.70 5.81 -32.83
C LEU A 144 -4.60 4.57 -32.63
N LYS A 145 -3.98 3.39 -32.70
CA LYS A 145 -4.63 2.06 -32.53
C LYS A 145 -3.98 1.18 -31.45
N LEU A 146 -2.79 1.52 -30.98
CA LEU A 146 -2.14 0.77 -29.90
C LEU A 146 -2.91 0.99 -28.59
N GLU A 147 -2.91 0.00 -27.70
CA GLU A 147 -3.71 0.05 -26.47
C GLU A 147 -3.29 1.18 -25.52
N LEU A 148 -2.00 1.53 -25.48
CA LEU A 148 -1.45 2.52 -24.57
C LEU A 148 -0.57 3.56 -25.28
N ASN A 149 -1.02 4.81 -25.27
CA ASN A 149 -0.35 5.92 -25.93
C ASN A 149 -0.27 7.15 -25.04
N PHE A 150 0.85 7.84 -25.12
CA PHE A 150 1.14 9.08 -24.42
C PHE A 150 1.42 10.21 -25.41
N ILE A 151 0.86 11.39 -25.15
CA ILE A 151 1.00 12.59 -25.96
C ILE A 151 1.75 13.64 -25.15
N ASP A 152 3.04 13.82 -25.44
CA ASP A 152 3.94 14.74 -24.73
C ASP A 152 3.85 16.16 -25.33
N ILE A 153 3.11 17.04 -24.65
CA ILE A 153 2.81 18.39 -25.13
C ILE A 153 3.73 19.45 -24.50
N GLY A 154 3.81 20.60 -25.17
CA GLY A 154 4.59 21.73 -24.68
C GLY A 154 4.06 22.25 -23.35
N GLY A 155 4.96 22.79 -22.52
CA GLY A 155 4.62 23.23 -21.16
C GLY A 155 3.82 24.54 -21.06
N ILE A 156 3.26 25.04 -22.15
CA ILE A 156 2.44 26.27 -22.19
C ILE A 156 1.11 25.89 -22.82
N ILE A 157 0.00 26.34 -22.24
CA ILE A 157 -1.33 26.15 -22.82
C ILE A 157 -1.44 27.05 -24.06
N THR A 158 -1.75 26.44 -25.21
CA THR A 158 -1.95 27.15 -26.48
C THR A 158 -3.11 26.56 -27.28
N PRO A 159 -3.68 27.30 -28.25
CA PRO A 159 -4.68 26.77 -29.18
C PRO A 159 -4.21 25.52 -29.96
N GLU A 160 -2.91 25.44 -30.27
CA GLU A 160 -2.32 24.28 -30.94
C GLU A 160 -2.33 23.04 -30.06
N ASN A 161 -2.05 23.18 -28.75
CA ASN A 161 -2.21 22.08 -27.80
C ASN A 161 -3.67 21.61 -27.75
N ALA A 162 -4.65 22.52 -27.77
CA ALA A 162 -6.07 22.15 -27.79
C ALA A 162 -6.42 21.32 -29.04
N GLN A 163 -5.90 21.71 -30.20
CA GLN A 163 -6.11 20.99 -31.45
C GLN A 163 -5.47 19.60 -31.42
N ILE A 164 -4.25 19.48 -30.90
CA ILE A 164 -3.55 18.19 -30.75
C ILE A 164 -4.26 17.27 -29.76
N CYS A 165 -4.74 17.81 -28.63
CA CYS A 165 -5.35 17.04 -27.55
C CYS A 165 -6.79 16.64 -27.82
N LYS A 166 -7.44 17.17 -28.87
CA LYS A 166 -8.88 17.00 -29.12
C LYS A 166 -9.38 15.55 -29.05
N ASP A 167 -8.59 14.61 -29.57
CA ASP A 167 -8.96 13.18 -29.61
C ASP A 167 -8.27 12.35 -28.51
N ALA A 168 -7.59 13.01 -27.56
CA ALA A 168 -7.12 12.37 -26.34
C ALA A 168 -8.30 12.03 -25.41
N ASN A 169 -8.11 11.04 -24.53
CA ASN A 169 -9.18 10.59 -23.64
C ASN A 169 -8.83 10.69 -22.15
N ALA A 170 -7.58 11.00 -21.80
CA ALA A 170 -7.18 11.30 -20.44
C ALA A 170 -5.95 12.23 -20.42
N ALA A 171 -5.65 12.79 -19.25
CA ALA A 171 -4.46 13.59 -19.03
C ALA A 171 -3.79 13.23 -17.69
N LEU A 172 -2.47 13.35 -17.64
CA LEU A 172 -1.71 13.42 -16.40
C LEU A 172 -1.12 14.83 -16.27
N LEU A 173 -1.06 15.32 -15.04
CA LEU A 173 -0.54 16.63 -14.72
C LEU A 173 0.73 16.49 -13.87
N LEU A 174 1.86 16.95 -14.39
CA LEU A 174 3.13 16.98 -13.69
C LEU A 174 3.56 18.43 -13.42
N CYS A 175 3.59 18.84 -12.16
CA CYS A 175 3.86 20.21 -11.74
C CYS A 175 5.02 20.27 -10.73
N GLY A 176 5.92 21.24 -10.90
CA GLY A 176 6.96 21.54 -9.91
C GLY A 176 6.50 22.61 -8.91
N GLU A 177 7.31 22.86 -7.90
CA GLU A 177 7.04 23.82 -6.81
C GLU A 177 6.58 25.19 -7.31
N THR A 178 7.39 25.87 -8.14
CA THR A 178 7.07 27.22 -8.65
C THR A 178 5.72 27.28 -9.35
N SER A 179 5.35 26.22 -10.08
CA SER A 179 4.04 26.18 -10.74
C SER A 179 2.88 25.95 -9.77
N VAL A 180 3.09 25.11 -8.75
CA VAL A 180 2.09 24.85 -7.71
C VAL A 180 1.83 26.13 -6.91
N GLU A 181 2.88 26.84 -6.50
CA GLU A 181 2.75 28.12 -5.79
C GLU A 181 2.07 29.20 -6.65
N ALA A 182 2.29 29.18 -7.96
CA ALA A 182 1.65 30.10 -8.90
C ALA A 182 0.20 29.72 -9.27
N GLY A 183 -0.36 28.64 -8.71
CA GLY A 183 -1.74 28.21 -8.98
C GLY A 183 -1.98 27.66 -10.40
N LEU A 184 -0.92 27.36 -11.15
CA LEU A 184 -1.02 26.82 -12.51
C LEU A 184 -1.70 25.45 -12.63
N PRO A 185 -1.72 24.55 -11.62
CA PRO A 185 -2.47 23.30 -11.73
C PRO A 185 -3.96 23.50 -12.05
N ALA A 186 -4.61 24.51 -11.45
CA ALA A 186 -6.00 24.86 -11.73
C ALA A 186 -6.21 25.31 -13.19
N GLU A 187 -5.27 26.06 -13.77
CA GLU A 187 -5.33 26.47 -15.18
C GLU A 187 -5.25 25.27 -16.13
N TRP A 188 -4.32 24.35 -15.87
CA TRP A 188 -4.23 23.11 -16.63
C TRP A 188 -5.46 22.23 -16.49
N LYS A 189 -6.01 22.12 -15.27
CA LYS A 189 -7.28 21.41 -15.04
C LYS A 189 -8.43 22.04 -15.83
N THR A 190 -8.52 23.37 -15.84
CA THR A 190 -9.52 24.12 -16.62
C THR A 190 -9.39 23.84 -18.12
N PHE A 191 -8.16 23.85 -18.65
CA PHE A 191 -7.88 23.53 -20.05
C PHE A 191 -8.41 22.13 -20.43
N PHE A 192 -8.13 21.11 -19.61
CA PHE A 192 -8.64 19.75 -19.88
C PHE A 192 -10.15 19.62 -19.67
N SER A 193 -10.73 20.31 -18.69
CA SER A 193 -12.18 20.37 -18.51
C SER A 193 -12.88 20.94 -19.75
N GLN A 194 -12.34 21.99 -20.37
CA GLN A 194 -12.89 22.57 -21.60
C GLN A 194 -12.83 21.63 -22.81
N LEU A 195 -11.89 20.68 -22.81
CA LEU A 195 -11.76 19.64 -23.83
C LEU A 195 -12.53 18.36 -23.48
N ASN A 196 -13.23 18.32 -22.34
CA ASN A 196 -13.87 17.12 -21.80
C ASN A 196 -12.89 15.93 -21.64
N ILE A 197 -11.67 16.24 -21.16
CA ILE A 197 -10.61 15.25 -20.89
C ILE A 197 -10.44 15.11 -19.37
N PRO A 198 -10.65 13.93 -18.78
CA PRO A 198 -10.40 13.72 -17.36
C PRO A 198 -8.90 13.73 -17.06
N VAL A 199 -8.54 14.39 -15.96
CA VAL A 199 -7.20 14.23 -15.36
C VAL A 199 -7.23 12.96 -14.52
N ILE A 200 -6.39 11.98 -14.85
CA ILE A 200 -6.34 10.66 -14.19
C ILE A 200 -5.14 10.52 -13.26
N ALA A 201 -4.18 11.43 -13.34
CA ALA A 201 -3.01 11.42 -12.48
C ALA A 201 -2.49 12.84 -12.21
N GLU A 202 -2.06 13.05 -10.97
CA GLU A 202 -1.51 14.29 -10.43
C GLU A 202 -0.15 13.97 -9.81
N LEU A 203 0.90 14.54 -10.38
CA LEU A 203 2.29 14.28 -10.01
C LEU A 203 2.98 15.56 -9.60
N TYR A 204 3.53 15.57 -8.39
CA TYR A 204 4.40 16.64 -7.93
C TYR A 204 5.86 16.30 -8.27
N SER A 205 6.55 17.24 -8.92
CA SER A 205 7.97 17.14 -9.23
C SER A 205 8.77 17.83 -8.13
N ASP A 206 9.20 17.06 -7.13
CA ASP A 206 10.00 17.54 -6.01
C ASP A 206 11.48 17.55 -6.38
N TYR A 207 11.97 18.63 -6.98
CA TYR A 207 13.35 18.68 -7.47
C TYR A 207 14.41 18.62 -6.35
N TYR A 208 14.07 19.05 -5.14
CA TYR A 208 14.98 19.07 -3.98
C TYR A 208 14.73 17.92 -3.00
N GLY A 209 13.68 17.12 -3.22
CA GLY A 209 13.35 15.93 -2.47
C GLY A 209 14.42 14.85 -2.57
N LYS A 210 14.42 13.95 -1.58
CA LYS A 210 15.34 12.81 -1.50
C LYS A 210 14.67 11.47 -1.74
N ASP A 211 13.35 11.43 -1.58
CA ASP A 211 12.55 10.22 -1.60
C ASP A 211 11.24 10.49 -2.34
N ASP A 212 10.73 9.46 -3.02
CA ASP A 212 9.39 9.50 -3.59
C ASP A 212 8.31 9.45 -2.51
N TYR A 213 7.13 9.97 -2.81
CA TYR A 213 5.94 9.83 -1.98
C TYR A 213 4.77 9.36 -2.84
N VAL A 214 4.08 8.28 -2.48
CA VAL A 214 3.06 7.65 -3.36
C VAL A 214 1.72 7.55 -2.67
N GLU A 215 0.89 8.60 -2.70
CA GLU A 215 -0.46 8.52 -2.12
C GLU A 215 -1.34 7.44 -2.79
N GLY A 216 -1.12 7.20 -4.09
CA GLY A 216 -1.82 6.17 -4.88
C GLY A 216 -3.13 6.68 -5.46
N THR A 217 -4.01 5.76 -5.88
CA THR A 217 -5.32 6.13 -6.44
C THR A 217 -6.33 6.49 -5.35
N GLY A 218 -6.90 7.70 -5.42
CA GLY A 218 -8.00 8.15 -4.56
C GLY A 218 -9.38 7.62 -5.00
N GLU A 219 -10.40 7.83 -4.18
CA GLU A 219 -11.80 7.44 -4.49
C GLU A 219 -12.37 8.16 -5.73
N ASP A 220 -11.76 9.27 -6.12
CA ASP A 220 -12.08 9.98 -7.36
C ASP A 220 -11.48 9.33 -8.62
N GLY A 221 -10.71 8.24 -8.44
CA GLY A 221 -10.04 7.51 -9.51
C GLY A 221 -8.74 8.17 -9.99
N VAL A 222 -8.25 9.20 -9.30
CA VAL A 222 -7.04 9.94 -9.68
C VAL A 222 -5.84 9.38 -8.91
N PHE A 223 -4.78 9.03 -9.63
CA PHE A 223 -3.50 8.61 -9.05
C PHE A 223 -2.66 9.81 -8.60
N ARG A 224 -2.13 9.77 -7.39
CA ARG A 224 -1.38 10.87 -6.78
C ARG A 224 -0.01 10.42 -6.27
N ALA A 225 1.04 11.14 -6.65
CA ALA A 225 2.38 10.89 -6.16
C ALA A 225 3.30 12.12 -6.29
N SER A 226 4.37 12.15 -5.51
CA SER A 226 5.52 13.01 -5.70
C SER A 226 6.70 12.18 -6.19
N VAL A 227 7.35 12.66 -7.25
CA VAL A 227 8.59 12.09 -7.77
C VAL A 227 9.73 13.02 -7.38
N HIS A 228 10.72 12.49 -6.66
CA HIS A 228 11.88 13.29 -6.30
C HIS A 228 12.87 13.41 -7.45
N HIS A 229 13.54 14.56 -7.50
CA HIS A 229 14.72 14.83 -8.31
C HIS A 229 14.66 14.30 -9.75
N LEU A 230 13.68 14.78 -10.53
CA LEU A 230 13.55 14.43 -11.95
C LEU A 230 14.66 15.08 -12.81
N GLU A 231 15.84 14.47 -12.79
CA GLU A 231 17.03 14.94 -13.51
C GLU A 231 17.38 14.03 -14.70
N ARG A 232 17.98 14.63 -15.74
CA ARG A 232 18.41 13.87 -16.92
C ARG A 232 19.66 13.06 -16.61
N GLY A 233 19.75 11.87 -17.19
CA GLY A 233 20.90 10.98 -17.01
C GLY A 233 20.75 9.97 -15.87
N GLU A 234 19.74 10.13 -15.02
CA GLU A 234 19.41 9.15 -13.99
C GLU A 234 18.57 7.99 -14.53
N ASN A 235 18.68 6.82 -13.89
CA ASN A 235 17.73 5.72 -14.10
C ASN A 235 16.47 6.03 -13.28
N LEU A 236 15.42 6.48 -13.96
CA LEU A 236 14.14 6.86 -13.35
C LEU A 236 13.10 5.72 -13.39
N GLY A 237 13.33 4.64 -14.15
CA GLY A 237 12.37 3.55 -14.27
C GLY A 237 12.12 2.77 -12.98
N ASP A 238 13.10 2.81 -12.06
CA ASP A 238 13.04 2.13 -10.76
C ASP A 238 12.49 3.01 -9.64
N ARG A 239 12.12 4.27 -9.94
CA ARG A 239 11.50 5.19 -8.98
C ARG A 239 10.15 4.66 -8.54
N GLU A 240 9.93 4.63 -7.23
CA GLU A 240 8.75 4.03 -6.63
C GLU A 240 7.46 4.68 -7.14
N ALA A 241 7.44 6.02 -7.24
CA ALA A 241 6.29 6.76 -7.75
C ALA A 241 6.02 6.46 -9.23
N ILE A 242 7.07 6.27 -10.04
CA ILE A 242 6.95 5.98 -11.47
C ILE A 242 6.49 4.53 -11.68
N GLN A 243 6.97 3.57 -10.90
CA GLN A 243 6.51 2.19 -10.95
C GLN A 243 5.03 2.06 -10.56
N ASN A 244 4.58 2.77 -9.53
CA ASN A 244 3.17 2.76 -9.15
C ASN A 244 2.29 3.46 -10.20
N PHE A 245 2.75 4.58 -10.77
CA PHE A 245 2.08 5.19 -11.93
C PHE A 245 1.96 4.21 -13.10
N ALA A 246 3.01 3.45 -13.41
CA ALA A 246 3.01 2.46 -14.48
C ALA A 246 1.97 1.35 -14.23
N ARG A 247 1.87 0.84 -13.00
CA ARG A 247 0.85 -0.16 -12.62
C ARG A 247 -0.57 0.40 -12.75
N PHE A 248 -0.77 1.64 -12.28
CA PHE A 248 -2.04 2.34 -12.39
C PHE A 248 -2.46 2.54 -13.84
N VAL A 249 -1.60 3.12 -14.68
CA VAL A 249 -1.99 3.53 -16.04
C VAL A 249 -2.33 2.35 -16.96
N VAL A 250 -1.74 1.17 -16.69
CA VAL A 250 -2.08 -0.08 -17.39
C VAL A 250 -3.45 -0.60 -16.96
N ASN A 251 -3.87 -0.38 -15.72
CA ASN A 251 -5.02 -1.05 -15.09
C ASN A 251 -6.15 -0.13 -14.61
N PHE A 252 -6.09 1.19 -14.83
CA PHE A 252 -7.02 2.11 -14.16
C PHE A 252 -8.49 1.85 -14.46
N GLU A 253 -8.85 1.25 -15.61
CA GLU A 253 -10.25 0.89 -15.84
C GLU A 253 -10.73 -0.18 -14.87
N LYS A 254 -9.90 -1.18 -14.55
CA LYS A 254 -10.24 -2.24 -13.59
C LYS A 254 -10.34 -1.68 -12.18
N ILE A 255 -9.33 -0.91 -11.78
CA ILE A 255 -9.23 -0.27 -10.48
C ILE A 255 -10.46 0.60 -10.21
N VAL A 256 -10.84 1.46 -11.15
CA VAL A 256 -12.00 2.36 -10.99
C VAL A 256 -13.31 1.58 -10.94
N ASN A 257 -13.51 0.56 -11.77
CA ASN A 257 -14.74 -0.25 -11.77
C ASN A 257 -14.91 -1.13 -10.52
N LEU A 258 -13.81 -1.53 -9.86
CA LEU A 258 -13.87 -2.40 -8.67
C LEU A 258 -14.38 -1.67 -7.43
N TYR A 259 -14.04 -0.40 -7.25
CA TYR A 259 -14.51 0.40 -6.11
C TYR A 259 -16.00 0.75 -6.17
N GLU A 260 -16.65 0.60 -7.33
CA GLU A 260 -18.07 0.92 -7.47
C GLU A 260 -19.01 -0.24 -7.15
N LYS A 261 -18.51 -1.48 -7.24
CA LYS A 261 -19.29 -2.63 -6.81
C LYS A 261 -19.25 -2.68 -5.29
N GLU A 262 -20.33 -2.22 -4.66
CA GLU A 262 -20.54 -2.50 -3.25
C GLU A 262 -20.52 -4.00 -3.02
N SER A 263 -19.83 -4.42 -1.96
CA SER A 263 -19.79 -5.83 -1.59
C SER A 263 -21.20 -6.25 -1.21
N LYS A 264 -21.62 -7.44 -1.66
CA LYS A 264 -22.79 -8.09 -1.07
C LYS A 264 -22.53 -8.55 0.36
N TYR A 265 -21.28 -8.53 0.81
CA TYR A 265 -20.90 -9.03 2.13
C TYR A 265 -20.83 -7.89 3.15
N THR A 266 -21.20 -8.20 4.37
CA THR A 266 -21.00 -7.34 5.53
C THR A 266 -19.88 -7.90 6.40
N PHE A 267 -19.11 -7.03 7.04
CA PHE A 267 -17.93 -7.44 7.80
C PHE A 267 -18.11 -7.08 9.28
N GLY A 268 -17.85 -8.06 10.15
CA GLY A 268 -17.99 -7.92 11.60
C GLY A 268 -16.71 -8.34 12.32
N LEU A 269 -16.19 -7.45 13.17
CA LEU A 269 -15.13 -7.78 14.12
C LEU A 269 -15.75 -7.86 15.52
N LEU A 270 -15.74 -9.06 16.10
CA LEU A 270 -16.30 -9.30 17.43
C LEU A 270 -15.31 -8.85 18.51
N ASP A 271 -15.85 -8.32 19.59
CA ASP A 271 -15.09 -8.00 20.80
C ASP A 271 -15.01 -9.24 21.70
N PRO A 272 -13.82 -9.81 21.94
CA PRO A 272 -13.68 -11.05 22.71
C PRO A 272 -13.85 -10.85 24.22
N ARG A 273 -13.95 -9.61 24.71
CA ARG A 273 -14.00 -9.32 26.15
C ARG A 273 -15.30 -9.85 26.78
N PRO A 274 -15.24 -10.44 28.00
CA PRO A 274 -16.42 -10.97 28.68
C PRO A 274 -17.26 -9.88 29.38
N ILE A 275 -17.45 -8.72 28.74
CA ILE A 275 -18.22 -7.58 29.27
C ILE A 275 -19.57 -7.43 28.55
N ASP A 276 -20.58 -6.90 29.21
CA ASP A 276 -21.94 -6.84 28.66
C ASP A 276 -22.07 -5.94 27.43
N ALA A 277 -21.29 -4.85 27.38
CA ALA A 277 -21.20 -4.00 26.20
C ALA A 277 -20.69 -4.77 24.96
N ALA A 278 -19.65 -5.60 25.13
CA ALA A 278 -19.09 -6.44 24.08
C ALA A 278 -20.09 -7.51 23.62
N LYS A 279 -20.71 -8.22 24.57
CA LYS A 279 -21.75 -9.23 24.27
C LYS A 279 -22.92 -8.62 23.49
N THR A 280 -23.36 -7.43 23.88
CA THR A 280 -24.45 -6.71 23.22
C THR A 280 -24.08 -6.31 21.79
N ALA A 281 -22.88 -5.74 21.61
CA ALA A 281 -22.37 -5.37 20.29
C ALA A 281 -22.21 -6.59 19.36
N ASN A 282 -21.62 -7.68 19.86
CA ASN A 282 -21.45 -8.92 19.10
C ASN A 282 -22.79 -9.53 18.67
N LYS A 283 -23.79 -9.53 19.56
CA LYS A 283 -25.14 -10.01 19.23
C LYS A 283 -25.77 -9.18 18.12
N GLN A 284 -25.54 -7.87 18.09
CA GLN A 284 -26.08 -7.00 17.05
C GLN A 284 -25.45 -7.31 15.67
N ILE A 285 -24.16 -7.66 15.61
CA ILE A 285 -23.50 -8.06 14.36
C ILE A 285 -24.22 -9.26 13.74
N PHE A 286 -24.46 -10.32 14.53
CA PHE A 286 -25.20 -11.49 14.05
C PHE A 286 -26.68 -11.20 13.75
N ALA A 287 -27.33 -10.32 14.52
CA ALA A 287 -28.72 -9.94 14.26
C ALA A 287 -28.91 -9.20 12.92
N ASN A 288 -27.86 -8.52 12.46
CA ASN A 288 -27.86 -7.83 11.17
C ASN A 288 -27.53 -8.76 9.98
N ALA A 289 -27.10 -10.00 10.23
CA ALA A 289 -26.71 -10.98 9.21
C ALA A 289 -27.93 -11.67 8.57
N LYS A 290 -28.61 -10.97 7.66
CA LYS A 290 -29.92 -11.39 7.10
C LYS A 290 -29.94 -12.80 6.51
N ASN A 291 -28.91 -13.19 5.76
CA ASN A 291 -28.82 -14.52 5.14
C ASN A 291 -27.77 -15.42 5.80
N GLY A 292 -27.49 -15.19 7.09
CA GLY A 292 -26.54 -15.97 7.87
C GLY A 292 -25.12 -15.39 7.89
N ALA A 293 -24.27 -16.04 8.67
CA ALA A 293 -22.91 -15.61 8.92
C ALA A 293 -21.90 -16.75 8.66
N ILE A 294 -20.77 -16.40 8.07
CA ILE A 294 -19.59 -17.24 7.93
C ILE A 294 -18.57 -16.75 8.96
N GLY A 295 -18.11 -17.65 9.81
CA GLY A 295 -16.95 -17.41 10.67
C GLY A 295 -15.67 -17.45 9.85
N ILE A 296 -14.79 -16.47 10.02
CA ILE A 296 -13.42 -16.50 9.53
C ILE A 296 -12.53 -16.57 10.76
N GLU A 297 -11.85 -17.69 10.96
CA GLU A 297 -11.06 -17.99 12.15
C GLU A 297 -11.81 -17.68 13.46
N MET A 298 -13.09 -18.10 13.54
CA MET A 298 -13.89 -17.92 14.74
C MET A 298 -13.42 -18.89 15.82
N THR A 299 -12.63 -18.40 16.77
CA THR A 299 -12.06 -19.22 17.85
C THR A 299 -12.84 -19.14 19.17
N LEU A 300 -13.90 -18.33 19.24
CA LEU A 300 -14.74 -18.19 20.44
C LEU A 300 -15.90 -19.20 20.41
N PRO A 301 -15.90 -20.25 21.25
CA PRO A 301 -16.88 -21.34 21.16
C PRO A 301 -18.34 -20.87 21.28
N GLN A 302 -18.58 -19.84 22.10
CA GLN A 302 -19.93 -19.30 22.33
C GLN A 302 -20.57 -18.65 21.09
N TYR A 303 -19.79 -18.36 20.04
CA TYR A 303 -20.27 -17.72 18.81
C TYR A 303 -20.26 -18.65 17.58
N LEU A 304 -19.73 -19.87 17.72
CA LEU A 304 -19.66 -20.84 16.61
C LEU A 304 -21.04 -21.21 16.06
N ASP A 305 -22.02 -21.47 16.93
CA ASP A 305 -23.39 -21.83 16.52
C ASP A 305 -24.10 -20.69 15.74
N GLN A 306 -23.62 -19.45 15.89
CA GLN A 306 -24.17 -18.29 15.18
C GLN A 306 -23.54 -18.10 13.79
N CYS A 307 -22.43 -18.79 13.49
CA CYS A 307 -21.82 -18.87 12.16
C CYS A 307 -22.55 -19.91 11.32
N THR A 308 -23.82 -19.63 10.99
CA THR A 308 -24.78 -20.57 10.38
C THR A 308 -24.36 -21.13 9.02
N LEU A 309 -23.38 -20.52 8.36
CA LEU A 309 -22.83 -20.95 7.07
C LEU A 309 -21.46 -21.63 7.19
N GLY A 310 -21.02 -21.93 8.43
CA GLY A 310 -19.75 -22.57 8.74
C GLY A 310 -18.68 -21.61 9.26
N ASN A 311 -17.54 -22.18 9.65
CA ASN A 311 -16.34 -21.49 10.10
C ASN A 311 -15.16 -21.89 9.22
N ILE A 312 -14.47 -20.93 8.63
CA ILE A 312 -13.25 -21.15 7.85
C ILE A 312 -12.07 -20.98 8.79
N ASP A 313 -11.59 -22.09 9.33
CA ASP A 313 -10.53 -22.11 10.35
C ASP A 313 -9.72 -23.42 10.29
N PRO A 314 -8.91 -23.58 9.23
CA PRO A 314 -8.12 -24.80 9.04
C PRO A 314 -7.15 -25.05 10.20
N GLN A 315 -6.64 -24.02 10.87
CA GLN A 315 -5.58 -24.14 11.87
C GLN A 315 -6.10 -24.50 13.26
N HIS A 316 -7.12 -23.81 13.77
CA HIS A 316 -7.52 -23.92 15.18
C HIS A 316 -8.66 -24.91 15.36
N THR A 317 -9.61 -24.96 14.41
CA THR A 317 -10.77 -25.84 14.49
C THR A 317 -10.51 -27.17 13.77
N ASP A 318 -9.91 -27.13 12.56
CA ASP A 318 -9.68 -28.35 11.76
C ASP A 318 -8.33 -29.03 12.04
N GLY A 319 -7.40 -28.33 12.70
CA GLY A 319 -6.10 -28.86 13.16
C GLY A 319 -5.00 -28.96 12.09
N ASP A 320 -5.23 -28.44 10.88
CA ASP A 320 -4.20 -28.32 9.84
C ASP A 320 -3.41 -27.03 10.02
N ILE A 321 -2.36 -27.11 10.83
CA ILE A 321 -1.44 -25.99 11.10
C ILE A 321 -0.64 -25.52 9.87
N THR A 322 -0.72 -26.22 8.74
CA THR A 322 0.03 -25.90 7.51
C THR A 322 -0.77 -25.06 6.52
N LYS A 323 -2.03 -24.74 6.85
CA LYS A 323 -2.95 -24.05 5.95
C LYS A 323 -3.62 -22.90 6.68
N ALA A 324 -3.63 -21.72 6.08
CA ALA A 324 -4.30 -20.53 6.61
C ALA A 324 -5.72 -20.38 6.03
N ALA A 325 -6.58 -19.57 6.65
CA ALA A 325 -7.92 -19.29 6.13
C ALA A 325 -7.85 -18.67 4.72
N ILE A 326 -6.82 -17.85 4.47
CA ILE A 326 -6.60 -17.18 3.19
C ILE A 326 -6.38 -18.18 2.04
N ASP A 327 -5.79 -19.35 2.32
CA ASP A 327 -5.59 -20.40 1.32
C ASP A 327 -6.91 -21.06 0.92
N VAL A 328 -7.86 -21.17 1.85
CA VAL A 328 -9.18 -21.76 1.60
C VAL A 328 -10.01 -20.84 0.70
N VAL A 329 -10.00 -19.53 0.97
CA VAL A 329 -10.88 -18.60 0.28
C VAL A 329 -10.49 -18.29 -1.16
N LEU A 330 -9.28 -18.65 -1.60
CA LEU A 330 -8.84 -18.47 -2.98
C LEU A 330 -9.72 -19.26 -3.96
N ASP A 331 -10.10 -20.48 -3.57
CA ASP A 331 -10.71 -21.46 -4.48
C ASP A 331 -12.10 -21.93 -4.01
N MET A 332 -12.53 -21.57 -2.80
CA MET A 332 -13.86 -21.97 -2.31
C MET A 332 -15.00 -21.38 -3.18
N PRO A 333 -16.16 -22.06 -3.28
CA PRO A 333 -17.35 -21.47 -3.87
C PRO A 333 -17.79 -20.19 -3.15
N LEU A 334 -18.21 -19.17 -3.91
CA LEU A 334 -18.68 -17.91 -3.34
C LEU A 334 -20.13 -18.00 -2.87
N PRO A 335 -20.47 -17.43 -1.70
CA PRO A 335 -21.86 -17.19 -1.33
C PRO A 335 -22.56 -16.28 -2.36
N THR A 336 -23.75 -16.68 -2.83
CA THR A 336 -24.51 -15.94 -3.86
C THR A 336 -25.37 -14.80 -3.29
N GLU A 337 -25.73 -14.91 -2.01
CA GLU A 337 -26.56 -13.98 -1.25
C GLU A 337 -25.74 -12.99 -0.39
N GLU A 338 -26.42 -11.99 0.17
CA GLU A 338 -25.84 -11.05 1.15
C GLU A 338 -25.55 -11.78 2.47
N VAL A 339 -24.28 -12.04 2.78
CA VAL A 339 -23.85 -12.77 4.00
C VAL A 339 -22.96 -11.91 4.90
N ALA A 340 -22.97 -12.19 6.20
CA ALA A 340 -22.02 -11.59 7.12
C ALA A 340 -20.75 -12.45 7.22
N MET A 341 -19.58 -11.81 7.16
CA MET A 341 -18.30 -12.42 7.48
C MET A 341 -17.85 -11.88 8.82
N VAL A 342 -17.65 -12.78 9.78
CA VAL A 342 -17.38 -12.42 11.17
C VAL A 342 -16.10 -13.07 11.66
N THR A 343 -15.29 -12.32 12.39
CA THR A 343 -14.07 -12.82 13.03
C THR A 343 -13.89 -12.16 14.39
N VAL A 344 -13.08 -12.79 15.24
CA VAL A 344 -12.55 -12.20 16.48
C VAL A 344 -11.10 -11.73 16.30
N ARG A 345 -10.47 -12.08 15.17
CA ARG A 345 -9.05 -11.87 14.89
C ARG A 345 -8.88 -10.66 13.93
N PRO A 346 -8.28 -9.55 14.39
CA PRO A 346 -8.01 -8.40 13.56
C PRO A 346 -6.67 -8.52 12.81
N ASP A 347 -6.39 -9.65 12.17
CA ASP A 347 -5.11 -9.91 11.49
C ASP A 347 -5.26 -10.11 9.97
N LEU A 348 -4.11 -10.31 9.29
CA LEU A 348 -4.03 -10.41 7.85
C LEU A 348 -4.70 -11.66 7.28
N ASP A 349 -4.68 -12.79 8.00
CA ASP A 349 -5.32 -14.00 7.50
C ASP A 349 -6.84 -13.83 7.51
N SER A 350 -7.39 -13.38 8.64
CA SER A 350 -8.83 -13.16 8.78
C SER A 350 -9.38 -12.03 7.91
N LEU A 351 -8.83 -10.81 8.01
CA LEU A 351 -9.33 -9.70 7.20
C LEU A 351 -8.92 -9.82 5.74
N GLY A 352 -7.76 -10.42 5.45
CA GLY A 352 -7.34 -10.69 4.08
C GLY A 352 -8.28 -11.70 3.40
N SER A 353 -8.72 -12.72 4.13
CA SER A 353 -9.71 -13.68 3.65
C SER A 353 -11.04 -13.01 3.29
N MET A 354 -11.53 -12.13 4.16
CA MET A 354 -12.75 -11.33 3.90
C MET A 354 -12.60 -10.45 2.66
N ALA A 355 -11.45 -9.78 2.50
CA ALA A 355 -11.17 -8.94 1.34
C ALA A 355 -11.10 -9.75 0.04
N LEU A 356 -10.46 -10.92 0.03
CA LEU A 356 -10.41 -11.79 -1.15
C LEU A 356 -11.78 -12.32 -1.55
N LEU A 357 -12.61 -12.76 -0.60
CA LEU A 357 -13.98 -13.17 -0.91
C LEU A 357 -14.79 -12.03 -1.51
N SER A 358 -14.68 -10.83 -0.95
CA SER A 358 -15.32 -9.63 -1.46
C SER A 358 -14.85 -9.27 -2.88
N LEU A 359 -13.55 -9.27 -3.14
CA LEU A 359 -12.99 -9.05 -4.48
C LEU A 359 -13.49 -10.08 -5.50
N ARG A 360 -13.44 -11.37 -5.16
CA ARG A 360 -13.94 -12.46 -6.00
C ARG A 360 -15.44 -12.29 -6.29
N GLN A 361 -16.23 -11.89 -5.30
CA GLN A 361 -17.66 -11.58 -5.47
C GLN A 361 -17.89 -10.39 -6.40
N LYS A 362 -17.03 -9.37 -6.34
CA LYS A 362 -17.04 -8.22 -7.27
C LYS A 362 -16.56 -8.60 -8.68
N GLY A 363 -16.10 -9.83 -8.89
CA GLY A 363 -15.67 -10.37 -10.18
C GLY A 363 -14.19 -10.13 -10.47
N LEU A 364 -13.36 -9.88 -9.45
CA LEU A 364 -11.91 -9.89 -9.62
C LEU A 364 -11.45 -11.33 -9.92
N GLU A 365 -10.66 -11.47 -10.98
CA GLU A 365 -9.97 -12.72 -11.30
C GLU A 365 -8.79 -12.94 -10.34
N VAL A 366 -8.70 -14.15 -9.77
CA VAL A 366 -7.60 -14.54 -8.88
C VAL A 366 -6.37 -14.87 -9.71
N THR A 367 -5.64 -13.83 -10.10
CA THR A 367 -4.39 -13.93 -10.86
C THR A 367 -3.23 -14.49 -10.01
N ASP A 368 -2.14 -14.90 -10.66
CA ASP A 368 -0.91 -15.33 -9.98
C ASP A 368 -0.37 -14.27 -9.01
N ALA A 369 -0.46 -12.99 -9.36
CA ALA A 369 -0.02 -11.89 -8.48
C ALA A 369 -0.87 -11.81 -7.19
N VAL A 370 -2.18 -12.05 -7.29
CA VAL A 370 -3.07 -12.12 -6.12
C VAL A 370 -2.73 -13.34 -5.27
N ARG A 371 -2.51 -14.51 -5.90
CA ARG A 371 -2.11 -15.74 -5.21
C ARG A 371 -0.79 -15.60 -4.48
N GLU A 372 0.22 -14.97 -5.08
CA GLU A 372 1.51 -14.73 -4.43
C GLU A 372 1.39 -13.80 -3.21
N ARG A 373 0.51 -12.78 -3.26
CA ARG A 373 0.22 -11.93 -2.09
C ARG A 373 -0.49 -12.70 -0.97
N ALA A 374 -1.48 -13.52 -1.33
CA ALA A 374 -2.18 -14.38 -0.37
C ALA A 374 -1.22 -15.39 0.27
N LYS A 375 -0.31 -15.97 -0.52
CA LYS A 375 0.73 -16.89 -0.05
C LYS A 375 1.70 -16.24 0.94
N LYS A 376 2.08 -14.97 0.74
CA LYS A 376 2.88 -14.23 1.73
C LYS A 376 2.18 -14.17 3.09
N ILE A 377 0.87 -13.92 3.12
CA ILE A 377 0.07 -13.91 4.35
C ILE A 377 0.01 -15.31 4.96
N SER A 378 -0.29 -16.34 4.16
CA SER A 378 -0.34 -17.73 4.64
C SER A 378 0.98 -18.19 5.28
N ILE A 379 2.12 -17.90 4.67
CA ILE A 379 3.44 -18.24 5.23
C ILE A 379 3.68 -17.51 6.56
N SER A 380 3.31 -16.24 6.64
CA SER A 380 3.45 -15.43 7.86
C SER A 380 2.59 -15.97 9.01
N ASP A 381 1.36 -16.41 8.71
CA ASP A 381 0.39 -16.87 9.71
C ASP A 381 0.59 -18.33 10.15
N THR A 382 0.93 -19.24 9.24
CA THR A 382 1.16 -20.68 9.56
C THR A 382 2.46 -20.94 10.35
N PHE A 383 3.23 -19.91 10.67
CA PHE A 383 4.58 -20.02 11.26
C PHE A 383 5.50 -20.98 10.48
N ALA A 384 5.25 -21.19 9.18
CA ALA A 384 6.03 -22.04 8.28
C ALA A 384 7.35 -21.37 7.85
N ASN A 385 8.01 -20.65 8.78
CA ASN A 385 9.21 -19.85 8.54
C ASN A 385 10.50 -20.67 8.39
N GLY A 386 10.41 -22.01 8.35
CA GLY A 386 11.56 -22.91 8.27
C GLY A 386 12.26 -23.14 9.60
N GLU A 387 13.54 -23.56 9.56
CA GLU A 387 14.38 -23.67 10.75
C GLU A 387 14.78 -22.29 11.26
N TRP A 388 14.82 -22.13 12.59
CA TRP A 388 15.30 -20.90 13.20
C TRP A 388 16.76 -20.67 12.84
N LYS A 389 17.12 -19.41 12.57
CA LYS A 389 18.50 -18.98 12.37
C LYS A 389 18.74 -17.70 13.15
N PRO A 390 19.91 -17.58 13.81
CA PRO A 390 20.27 -16.35 14.50
C PRO A 390 20.34 -15.19 13.50
N SER A 391 20.00 -13.99 13.96
CA SER A 391 20.02 -12.78 13.16
C SER A 391 20.53 -11.59 13.97
N ALA A 392 21.01 -10.56 13.28
CA ALA A 392 21.40 -9.33 13.96
C ALA A 392 20.18 -8.64 14.58
N LEU A 393 20.39 -7.94 15.69
CA LEU A 393 19.41 -6.99 16.21
C LEU A 393 19.26 -5.80 15.25
N PRO A 394 18.08 -5.15 15.21
CA PRO A 394 17.90 -3.96 14.39
C PRO A 394 18.78 -2.82 14.88
N ASP A 395 19.39 -2.11 13.94
CA ASP A 395 20.21 -0.93 14.17
C ASP A 395 19.88 0.17 13.16
N ARG A 396 20.60 1.30 13.21
CA ARG A 396 20.36 2.43 12.30
C ARG A 396 20.69 2.11 10.83
N ASN A 397 21.51 1.10 10.55
CA ASN A 397 21.85 0.67 9.20
C ASN A 397 20.81 -0.31 8.63
N ASN A 398 20.21 -1.13 9.49
CA ASN A 398 19.18 -2.08 9.13
C ASN A 398 18.09 -2.17 10.22
N ILE A 399 17.11 -1.29 10.12
CA ILE A 399 15.94 -1.27 11.02
C ILE A 399 15.05 -2.52 10.86
N TRP A 400 15.29 -3.37 9.84
CA TRP A 400 14.52 -4.57 9.53
C TRP A 400 15.20 -5.87 9.93
N ALA A 401 16.35 -5.82 10.59
CA ALA A 401 17.03 -7.03 11.04
C ALA A 401 16.11 -7.89 11.92
N GLY A 402 16.14 -9.21 11.69
CA GLY A 402 15.28 -10.19 12.38
C GLY A 402 13.82 -10.24 11.96
N VAL A 403 13.39 -9.46 10.95
CA VAL A 403 12.00 -9.46 10.47
C VAL A 403 11.91 -10.24 9.15
N ASN A 404 11.12 -11.31 9.15
CA ASN A 404 10.91 -12.13 7.96
C ASN A 404 9.87 -11.52 7.00
N ASP A 405 8.84 -10.83 7.53
CA ASP A 405 7.69 -10.35 6.76
C ASP A 405 7.65 -8.82 6.60
N LYS A 406 8.80 -8.22 6.27
CA LYS A 406 8.91 -6.75 6.08
C LYS A 406 7.88 -6.24 5.05
N ASP A 407 7.61 -7.03 4.02
CA ASP A 407 6.72 -6.72 2.89
C ASP A 407 5.24 -6.72 3.26
N LEU A 408 4.88 -7.19 4.46
CA LEU A 408 3.50 -7.18 4.96
C LEU A 408 3.29 -6.15 6.08
N SER A 409 4.38 -5.52 6.57
CA SER A 409 4.35 -4.79 7.83
C SER A 409 3.40 -3.59 7.79
N ALA A 410 3.29 -2.88 6.67
CA ALA A 410 2.38 -1.73 6.55
C ALA A 410 0.91 -2.16 6.53
N ILE A 411 0.58 -3.21 5.77
CA ILE A 411 -0.79 -3.73 5.69
C ILE A 411 -1.20 -4.41 7.00
N ALA A 412 -0.28 -5.11 7.68
CA ALA A 412 -0.50 -5.65 9.03
C ALA A 412 -0.82 -4.52 10.03
N ALA A 413 -0.06 -3.42 9.97
CA ALA A 413 -0.26 -2.27 10.85
C ALA A 413 -1.63 -1.58 10.62
N LEU A 414 -2.11 -1.51 9.38
CA LEU A 414 -3.46 -1.04 9.03
C LEU A 414 -4.53 -1.95 9.58
N VAL A 415 -4.38 -3.26 9.36
CA VAL A 415 -5.38 -4.24 9.77
C VAL A 415 -5.54 -4.27 11.29
N MET A 416 -4.45 -4.04 12.04
CA MET A 416 -4.44 -3.90 13.49
C MET A 416 -4.90 -2.52 14.02
N ASP A 417 -5.19 -1.53 13.17
CA ASP A 417 -5.58 -0.19 13.63
C ASP A 417 -7.07 -0.10 14.00
N PHE A 418 -7.36 -0.28 15.30
CA PHE A 418 -8.70 -0.24 15.86
C PHE A 418 -9.49 1.05 15.61
N LYS A 419 -8.82 2.16 15.24
CA LYS A 419 -9.48 3.44 14.95
C LYS A 419 -10.07 3.47 13.55
N VAL A 420 -9.59 2.63 12.64
CA VAL A 420 -10.13 2.51 11.28
C VAL A 420 -11.30 1.53 11.30
N PRO A 421 -12.50 1.89 10.82
CA PRO A 421 -13.61 0.95 10.67
C PRO A 421 -13.26 -0.28 9.85
N VAL A 422 -13.77 -1.46 10.22
CA VAL A 422 -13.46 -2.74 9.54
C VAL A 422 -13.69 -2.67 8.02
N ASN A 423 -14.81 -2.08 7.58
CA ASN A 423 -15.12 -1.92 6.16
C ASN A 423 -14.06 -1.12 5.40
N GLN A 424 -13.47 -0.10 6.03
CA GLN A 424 -12.39 0.68 5.42
C GLN A 424 -11.09 -0.13 5.35
N ARG A 425 -10.75 -0.92 6.39
CA ARG A 425 -9.59 -1.82 6.35
C ARG A 425 -9.72 -2.85 5.24
N ILE A 426 -10.91 -3.45 5.08
CA ILE A 426 -11.21 -4.37 3.99
C ILE A 426 -11.02 -3.70 2.64
N LYS A 427 -11.59 -2.51 2.40
CA LYS A 427 -11.40 -1.77 1.12
C LYS A 427 -9.93 -1.52 0.77
N VAL A 428 -9.10 -1.22 1.77
CA VAL A 428 -7.65 -1.05 1.56
C VAL A 428 -6.95 -2.38 1.27
N LEU A 429 -7.32 -3.46 1.95
CA LEU A 429 -6.85 -4.81 1.61
C LEU A 429 -7.25 -5.23 0.19
N GLU A 430 -8.47 -4.92 -0.23
CA GLU A 430 -8.93 -5.17 -1.60
C GLU A 430 -8.01 -4.47 -2.62
N LYS A 431 -7.70 -3.18 -2.39
CA LYS A 431 -6.73 -2.42 -3.19
C LYS A 431 -5.37 -3.11 -3.22
N TRP A 432 -4.84 -3.47 -2.06
CA TRP A 432 -3.53 -4.09 -1.95
C TRP A 432 -3.46 -5.46 -2.64
N PHE A 433 -4.49 -6.30 -2.54
CA PHE A 433 -4.52 -7.57 -3.27
C PHE A 433 -4.51 -7.37 -4.77
N GLU A 434 -5.15 -6.34 -5.29
CA GLU A 434 -5.14 -6.04 -6.73
C GLU A 434 -3.81 -5.43 -7.17
N THR A 435 -3.40 -4.33 -6.55
CA THR A 435 -2.31 -3.47 -7.04
C THR A 435 -0.97 -3.77 -6.39
N GLY A 436 -0.98 -4.32 -5.18
CA GLY A 436 0.20 -4.44 -4.31
C GLY A 436 0.61 -3.13 -3.65
N GLU A 437 -0.18 -2.07 -3.80
CA GLU A 437 0.10 -0.77 -3.19
C GLU A 437 -0.23 -0.79 -1.71
N GLU A 438 0.74 -0.41 -0.89
CA GLU A 438 0.54 -0.21 0.54
C GLU A 438 0.20 1.26 0.85
N PRO A 439 -0.66 1.54 1.85
CA PRO A 439 -0.90 2.90 2.31
C PRO A 439 0.37 3.55 2.85
N VAL A 440 0.74 4.71 2.30
CA VAL A 440 1.99 5.40 2.69
C VAL A 440 2.03 5.76 4.16
N GLU A 441 0.89 6.22 4.70
CA GLU A 441 0.81 6.59 6.11
C GLU A 441 1.21 5.44 7.03
N TYR A 442 0.88 4.19 6.67
CA TYR A 442 1.25 3.01 7.42
C TYR A 442 2.69 2.58 7.17
N ARG A 443 3.22 2.74 5.94
CA ARG A 443 4.65 2.52 5.68
C ARG A 443 5.52 3.42 6.53
N GLU A 444 5.20 4.71 6.57
CA GLU A 444 5.95 5.70 7.34
C GLU A 444 5.77 5.49 8.84
N ARG A 445 4.56 5.15 9.30
CA ARG A 445 4.31 4.77 10.71
C ARG A 445 5.17 3.59 11.12
N VAL A 446 5.18 2.51 10.33
CA VAL A 446 5.97 1.31 10.63
C VAL A 446 7.46 1.63 10.64
N LYS A 447 7.98 2.39 9.67
CA LYS A 447 9.40 2.82 9.69
C LYS A 447 9.74 3.58 10.97
N LYS A 448 8.87 4.51 11.39
CA LYS A 448 9.03 5.28 12.63
C LYS A 448 8.99 4.38 13.86
N ASP A 449 8.03 3.45 13.93
CA ASP A 449 7.91 2.50 15.04
C ASP A 449 9.15 1.60 15.12
N ARG A 450 9.68 1.13 13.98
CA ARG A 450 10.94 0.37 13.91
C ARG A 450 12.13 1.20 14.38
N MET A 451 12.24 2.46 13.98
CA MET A 451 13.30 3.34 14.45
C MET A 451 13.22 3.56 15.98
N SER A 452 12.00 3.65 16.54
CA SER A 452 11.82 3.79 17.99
C SER A 452 12.32 2.56 18.77
N ILE A 453 12.26 1.37 18.18
CA ILE A 453 12.84 0.15 18.75
C ILE A 453 14.36 0.25 18.77
N VAL A 454 14.97 0.72 17.67
CA VAL A 454 16.43 0.96 17.60
C VAL A 454 16.86 1.96 18.67
N ASP A 455 16.16 3.08 18.80
CA ASP A 455 16.45 4.08 19.82
C ASP A 455 16.35 3.49 21.25
N ALA A 456 15.36 2.62 21.49
CA ALA A 456 15.17 1.97 22.79
C ALA A 456 16.26 0.93 23.11
N LEU A 457 16.76 0.21 22.10
CA LEU A 457 17.93 -0.67 22.24
C LEU A 457 19.19 0.13 22.56
N GLU A 458 19.46 1.21 21.83
CA GLU A 458 20.64 2.07 22.03
C GLU A 458 20.65 2.73 23.42
N LYS A 459 19.48 3.10 23.95
CA LYS A 459 19.33 3.68 25.29
C LYS A 459 19.35 2.65 26.43
N GLY A 460 19.27 1.36 26.11
CA GLY A 460 19.15 0.29 27.11
C GLY A 460 17.75 0.19 27.75
N ASP A 461 16.73 0.80 27.14
CA ASP A 461 15.34 0.68 27.57
C ASP A 461 14.77 -0.73 27.27
N ILE A 462 15.33 -1.41 26.28
CA ILE A 462 15.08 -2.84 26.01
C ILE A 462 16.28 -3.63 26.50
N LYS A 463 16.08 -4.40 27.57
CA LYS A 463 17.10 -5.32 28.09
C LYS A 463 16.92 -6.67 27.44
N HIS A 464 18.03 -7.30 27.09
CA HIS A 464 18.01 -8.65 26.54
C HIS A 464 19.24 -9.43 27.00
N SER A 465 19.09 -10.74 27.11
CA SER A 465 20.18 -11.68 27.37
C SER A 465 19.86 -13.03 26.75
N VAL A 466 20.86 -13.90 26.64
CA VAL A 466 20.67 -15.28 26.14
C VAL A 466 21.16 -16.25 27.21
N VAL A 467 20.34 -17.25 27.51
CA VAL A 467 20.58 -18.28 28.53
C VAL A 467 20.29 -19.67 27.95
N GLY A 468 20.46 -20.73 28.75
CA GLY A 468 20.22 -22.10 28.29
C GLY A 468 21.13 -22.50 27.13
N ASN A 469 22.41 -22.10 27.17
CA ASN A 469 23.41 -22.34 26.14
C ASN A 469 23.11 -21.74 24.75
N GLY A 470 22.30 -20.68 24.67
CA GLY A 470 21.93 -20.07 23.39
C GLY A 470 20.48 -20.31 22.98
N GLU A 471 19.77 -21.19 23.70
CA GLU A 471 18.43 -21.66 23.29
C GLU A 471 17.30 -20.74 23.76
N ILE A 472 17.54 -19.89 24.77
CA ILE A 472 16.53 -19.01 25.36
C ILE A 472 16.99 -17.55 25.31
N ALA A 473 16.23 -16.71 24.61
CA ALA A 473 16.35 -15.27 24.69
C ALA A 473 15.41 -14.74 25.77
N VAL A 474 15.97 -13.95 26.70
CA VAL A 474 15.23 -13.30 27.77
C VAL A 474 15.19 -11.82 27.46
N VAL A 475 13.99 -11.25 27.30
CA VAL A 475 13.78 -9.86 26.90
C VAL A 475 12.87 -9.15 27.90
N GLU A 476 13.26 -7.96 28.33
CA GLU A 476 12.40 -7.03 29.06
C GLU A 476 12.18 -5.81 28.16
N SER A 477 10.92 -5.53 27.82
CA SER A 477 10.57 -4.42 26.93
C SER A 477 9.19 -3.85 27.28
N ARG A 478 9.07 -2.53 27.29
CA ARG A 478 7.77 -1.83 27.35
C ARG A 478 7.06 -1.79 25.99
N SER A 479 7.79 -2.03 24.89
CA SER A 479 7.24 -2.07 23.55
C SER A 479 6.73 -3.46 23.17
N GLY A 480 5.86 -3.54 22.17
CA GLY A 480 5.42 -4.81 21.58
C GLY A 480 6.52 -5.58 20.83
N ALA A 481 7.76 -5.06 20.77
CA ALA A 481 8.85 -5.64 19.98
C ALA A 481 9.59 -6.78 20.68
N GLY A 482 9.28 -7.09 21.94
CA GLY A 482 10.05 -8.04 22.74
C GLY A 482 10.22 -9.41 22.09
N THR A 483 9.15 -9.95 21.51
CA THR A 483 9.19 -11.25 20.82
C THR A 483 10.08 -11.21 19.58
N ALA A 484 9.95 -10.18 18.75
CA ALA A 484 10.75 -10.03 17.53
C ALA A 484 12.25 -9.90 17.85
N ILE A 485 12.59 -9.14 18.90
CA ILE A 485 13.97 -9.03 19.39
C ILE A 485 14.47 -10.36 19.93
N GLY A 486 13.63 -11.09 20.67
CA GLY A 486 13.98 -12.41 21.20
C GLY A 486 14.31 -13.41 20.08
N TYR A 487 13.49 -13.45 19.02
CA TYR A 487 13.72 -14.36 17.90
C TYR A 487 14.96 -14.01 17.07
N SER A 488 15.50 -12.78 17.16
CA SER A 488 16.82 -12.52 16.61
C SER A 488 17.93 -13.29 17.33
N LEU A 489 17.73 -13.60 18.60
CA LEU A 489 18.77 -14.09 19.51
C LEU A 489 18.68 -15.59 19.79
N ALA A 490 17.48 -16.16 19.88
CA ALA A 490 17.28 -17.57 20.20
C ALA A 490 15.94 -18.12 19.66
N PRO A 491 15.79 -19.45 19.50
CA PRO A 491 14.55 -20.06 19.03
C PRO A 491 13.44 -20.12 20.10
N THR A 492 13.78 -20.07 21.38
CA THR A 492 12.82 -19.92 22.50
C THR A 492 12.96 -18.54 23.12
N VAL A 493 11.84 -17.89 23.42
CA VAL A 493 11.81 -16.50 23.85
C VAL A 493 10.93 -16.34 25.09
N VAL A 494 11.48 -15.67 26.11
CA VAL A 494 10.76 -15.23 27.33
C VAL A 494 10.77 -13.72 27.38
N VAL A 495 9.60 -13.11 27.22
CA VAL A 495 9.41 -11.65 27.21
C VAL A 495 8.67 -11.22 28.48
N THR A 496 9.16 -10.15 29.10
CA THR A 496 8.47 -9.42 30.18
C THR A 496 8.16 -8.01 29.71
N ASN A 497 6.88 -7.62 29.77
CA ASN A 497 6.48 -6.22 29.72
C ASN A 497 6.10 -5.76 31.13
N PRO A 498 6.90 -4.89 31.78
CA PRO A 498 6.66 -4.48 33.16
C PRO A 498 5.50 -3.48 33.32
N GLN A 499 5.00 -2.92 32.21
CA GLN A 499 3.94 -1.90 32.21
C GLN A 499 2.96 -2.13 31.05
N PHE A 500 2.55 -3.39 30.84
CA PHE A 500 1.60 -3.73 29.79
C PHE A 500 0.24 -3.11 30.11
N SER A 501 -0.28 -2.27 29.20
CA SER A 501 -1.62 -1.70 29.29
C SER A 501 -2.41 -2.08 28.05
N PHE A 502 -3.58 -2.69 28.24
CA PHE A 502 -4.50 -3.01 27.16
C PHE A 502 -5.59 -1.93 27.07
N GLN A 503 -5.65 -1.22 25.95
CA GLN A 503 -6.66 -0.15 25.69
C GLN A 503 -6.77 0.90 26.82
N GLY A 504 -5.66 1.24 27.48
CA GLY A 504 -5.63 2.27 28.53
C GLY A 504 -6.06 1.79 29.91
N ALA A 505 -6.21 0.48 30.12
CA ALA A 505 -6.35 -0.10 31.46
C ALA A 505 -5.09 0.13 32.31
N GLU A 506 -5.20 -0.05 33.62
CA GLU A 506 -4.07 0.03 34.54
C GLU A 506 -2.91 -0.87 34.10
N PRO A 507 -1.65 -0.37 34.09
CA PRO A 507 -0.50 -1.16 33.68
C PRO A 507 -0.28 -2.38 34.58
N ILE A 508 0.01 -3.52 33.96
CA ILE A 508 0.29 -4.80 34.64
C ILE A 508 1.63 -5.38 34.17
N VAL A 509 2.24 -6.24 35.00
CA VAL A 509 3.37 -7.06 34.55
C VAL A 509 2.82 -8.25 33.76
N LYS A 510 3.24 -8.35 32.50
CA LYS A 510 2.83 -9.42 31.58
C LYS A 510 4.04 -10.20 31.08
N HIS A 511 3.94 -11.51 31.11
CA HIS A 511 4.94 -12.42 30.54
C HIS A 511 4.39 -13.14 29.32
N THR A 512 5.25 -13.33 28.32
CA THR A 512 4.98 -14.12 27.12
C THR A 512 6.14 -15.09 26.91
N ILE A 513 5.82 -16.37 26.70
CA ILE A 513 6.79 -17.42 26.38
C ILE A 513 6.41 -17.97 25.02
N CYS A 514 7.34 -18.02 24.08
CA CYS A 514 7.07 -18.50 22.73
C CYS A 514 8.25 -19.27 22.15
N GLN A 515 7.96 -20.15 21.20
CA GLN A 515 8.94 -20.91 20.45
C GLN A 515 8.75 -20.69 18.96
N TYR A 516 9.85 -20.61 18.23
CA TYR A 516 9.87 -20.23 16.82
C TYR A 516 9.03 -21.17 15.94
N LYS A 517 9.08 -22.46 16.26
CA LYS A 517 8.17 -23.52 15.80
C LYS A 517 8.12 -24.61 16.88
N LEU A 518 7.24 -25.59 16.71
CA LEU A 518 7.24 -26.77 17.58
C LEU A 518 8.59 -27.48 17.55
N GLY A 519 9.05 -27.88 18.74
CA GLY A 519 10.23 -28.74 18.91
C GLY A 519 11.40 -28.13 19.67
N TYR A 520 11.32 -26.86 20.11
CA TYR A 520 12.38 -26.25 20.93
C TYR A 520 12.10 -26.35 22.44
N VAL A 521 10.83 -26.27 22.84
CA VAL A 521 10.42 -26.36 24.25
C VAL A 521 9.04 -27.01 24.38
N ASP A 522 8.86 -27.82 25.42
CA ASP A 522 7.55 -28.37 25.76
C ASP A 522 6.70 -27.32 26.49
N LEU A 523 6.05 -26.43 25.72
CA LEU A 523 5.19 -25.40 26.31
C LEU A 523 3.97 -25.96 27.04
N VAL A 524 3.54 -27.20 26.75
CA VAL A 524 2.43 -27.83 27.46
C VAL A 524 2.85 -28.17 28.89
N ALA A 525 4.06 -28.73 29.06
CA ALA A 525 4.64 -28.99 30.37
C ALA A 525 4.94 -27.69 31.14
N VAL A 526 5.50 -26.67 30.46
CA VAL A 526 5.72 -25.33 31.05
C VAL A 526 4.40 -24.72 31.54
N LEU A 527 3.36 -24.73 30.70
CA LEU A 527 2.05 -24.18 31.03
C LEU A 527 1.41 -24.87 32.24
N LYS A 528 1.57 -26.19 32.36
CA LYS A 528 1.09 -26.96 33.50
C LYS A 528 1.80 -26.53 34.79
N GLU A 529 3.13 -26.47 34.79
CA GLU A 529 3.93 -26.08 35.96
C GLU A 529 3.65 -24.62 36.37
N LEU A 530 3.48 -23.71 35.42
CA LEU A 530 3.11 -22.32 35.71
C LEU A 530 1.71 -22.22 36.33
N ASN A 531 0.73 -23.00 35.85
CA ASN A 531 -0.62 -23.01 36.42
C ASN A 531 -0.70 -23.63 37.84
N GLU A 532 0.28 -24.45 38.23
CA GLU A 532 0.43 -24.93 39.61
C GLU A 532 0.87 -23.79 40.56
N ILE A 533 1.60 -22.80 40.04
CA ILE A 533 2.11 -21.64 40.81
C ILE A 533 1.13 -20.47 40.75
N GLU A 534 0.67 -20.10 39.56
CA GLU A 534 -0.26 -19.00 39.30
C GLU A 534 -1.33 -19.46 38.33
N LYS A 535 -2.59 -19.51 38.77
CA LYS A 535 -3.69 -19.94 37.91
C LYS A 535 -3.98 -18.90 36.83
N GLY A 536 -4.36 -19.38 35.64
CA GLY A 536 -4.88 -18.54 34.55
C GLY A 536 -3.86 -18.26 33.45
N TRP A 537 -2.69 -18.91 33.49
CA TRP A 537 -1.82 -18.96 32.31
C TRP A 537 -2.51 -19.75 31.20
N GLY A 538 -2.34 -19.29 29.96
CA GLY A 538 -2.97 -19.92 28.80
C GLY A 538 -2.27 -19.57 27.49
N GLY A 539 -2.68 -20.23 26.41
CA GLY A 539 -2.13 -20.02 25.08
C GLY A 539 -2.24 -21.26 24.21
N SER A 540 -1.36 -21.35 23.21
CA SER A 540 -1.23 -22.46 22.26
C SER A 540 0.07 -23.24 22.49
N PRO A 541 0.29 -24.35 21.78
CA PRO A 541 1.55 -25.09 21.81
C PRO A 541 2.79 -24.29 21.39
N THR A 542 2.64 -23.14 20.72
CA THR A 542 3.76 -22.30 20.24
C THR A 542 3.93 -21.01 21.02
N ILE A 543 2.91 -20.57 21.77
CA ILE A 543 2.95 -19.35 22.58
C ILE A 543 2.03 -19.44 23.79
N ILE A 544 2.54 -19.14 24.97
CA ILE A 544 1.76 -19.04 26.21
C ILE A 544 2.02 -17.70 26.89
N GLY A 545 1.04 -17.22 27.65
CA GLY A 545 1.13 -15.95 28.36
C GLY A 545 0.58 -16.02 29.78
N SER A 546 1.03 -15.07 30.59
CA SER A 546 0.55 -14.87 31.95
C SER A 546 -0.95 -14.50 31.99
N PRO A 547 -1.61 -14.58 33.16
CA PRO A 547 -3.05 -14.33 33.27
C PRO A 547 -3.46 -12.97 32.70
N GLN A 548 -4.59 -12.95 31.98
CA GLN A 548 -5.06 -11.72 31.33
C GLN A 548 -5.72 -10.78 32.35
N GLY A 549 -5.46 -9.48 32.21
CA GLY A 549 -6.12 -8.43 32.99
C GLY A 549 -5.64 -8.28 34.44
N VAL A 550 -4.66 -9.09 34.87
CA VAL A 550 -4.04 -9.00 36.20
C VAL A 550 -2.52 -9.10 36.08
N SER A 551 -1.79 -8.45 36.98
CA SER A 551 -0.32 -8.54 37.01
C SER A 551 0.12 -9.93 37.44
N SER A 552 1.06 -10.53 36.70
CA SER A 552 1.68 -11.77 37.13
C SER A 552 2.53 -11.55 38.37
N THR A 553 2.54 -12.55 39.24
CA THR A 553 3.29 -12.60 40.50
C THR A 553 4.58 -13.40 40.38
N ILE A 554 4.78 -14.13 39.28
CA ILE A 554 5.96 -14.97 39.06
C ILE A 554 7.10 -14.11 38.49
N PRO A 555 8.28 -14.03 39.13
CA PRO A 555 9.43 -13.32 38.58
C PRO A 555 9.94 -13.93 37.27
N GLN A 556 10.51 -13.10 36.39
CA GLN A 556 11.05 -13.54 35.09
C GLN A 556 12.10 -14.65 35.24
N GLU A 557 12.95 -14.57 36.27
CA GLU A 557 14.00 -15.54 36.54
C GLU A 557 13.44 -16.93 36.81
N LYS A 558 12.31 -17.00 37.53
CA LYS A 558 11.63 -18.26 37.82
C LYS A 558 10.97 -18.84 36.58
N ILE A 559 10.40 -17.99 35.73
CA ILE A 559 9.86 -18.42 34.43
C ILE A 559 10.98 -19.02 33.57
N VAL A 560 12.12 -18.34 33.48
CA VAL A 560 13.30 -18.82 32.73
C VAL A 560 13.81 -20.16 33.27
N GLU A 561 13.84 -20.36 34.59
CA GLU A 561 14.20 -21.65 35.22
C GLU A 561 13.26 -22.78 34.77
N ILE A 562 11.94 -22.54 34.80
CA ILE A 562 10.92 -23.50 34.37
C ILE A 562 11.07 -23.79 32.88
N VAL A 563 11.22 -22.77 32.04
CA VAL A 563 11.41 -22.93 30.59
C VAL A 563 12.67 -23.74 30.29
N SER A 564 13.78 -23.46 30.99
CA SER A 564 15.06 -24.17 30.81
C SER A 564 14.97 -25.66 31.13
N LYS A 565 14.17 -26.04 32.13
CA LYS A 565 13.92 -27.44 32.53
C LYS A 565 13.20 -28.24 31.44
N HIS A 566 12.37 -27.57 30.63
CA HIS A 566 11.51 -28.17 29.60
C HIS A 566 12.01 -27.94 28.17
N LEU A 567 13.25 -27.47 28.00
CA LEU A 567 13.89 -27.42 26.70
C LEU A 567 13.95 -28.82 26.09
N LEU A 568 13.50 -28.94 24.84
CA LEU A 568 13.62 -30.15 24.08
C LEU A 568 15.04 -30.18 23.52
N LYS A 569 15.78 -31.26 23.79
CA LYS A 569 17.14 -31.41 23.26
C LYS A 569 17.07 -31.40 21.74
N THR A 570 17.71 -30.42 21.13
CA THR A 570 17.99 -30.35 19.69
C THR A 570 19.03 -31.37 19.26
#